data_AF-A0ABD0NQI1-F1
#
_entry.id   AF-A0ABD0NQI1-F1
#
_cell.length_a   1.000
_cell.length_b   1.000
_cell.length_c   1.000
_cell.angle_alpha   90.00
_cell.angle_beta   90.00
_cell.angle_gamma   90.00
#
_symmetry.space_group_name_H-M   'P 1'
#
loop_
_entity.id
_entity.type
_entity.pdbx_description
1 polymer ?
#
loop_
_entity_poly.entity_id
_entity_poly.type
_entity_poly.pdbx_seq_one_letter_code
_entity_poly.pdbx_strand_id
1 'polypeptide(L)'
;GLVMGTGIESSSHIYGLFQHICVAFELVLADGSLVRCTEKENSDLFYAVPWSCGTLGFLVAAEIRIIPVRKWVKLRYEPVRGLDAICTNKENQFVEGLQYSRDEAVIMTGTMTDHAEPDK
;
A
#
# COMPACT_ATOMS: atom_id res chain seq x y z
N GLY A 1 10.69 5.41 2.58
CA GLY A 1 10.39 5.12 1.17
C GLY A 1 8.92 5.30 0.90
N LEU A 2 8.13 4.23 1.00
CA LEU A 2 6.70 4.22 0.68
C LEU A 2 5.89 5.31 1.40
N VAL A 3 6.15 5.50 2.70
CA VAL A 3 5.48 6.53 3.53
C VAL A 3 5.62 7.95 2.97
N MET A 4 6.81 8.30 2.47
CA MET A 4 7.13 9.66 1.98
C MET A 4 6.97 9.78 0.46
N GLY A 5 6.66 8.68 -0.22
CA GLY A 5 6.36 8.63 -1.65
C GLY A 5 4.86 8.45 -1.87
N THR A 6 4.50 7.70 -2.91
CA THR A 6 3.09 7.36 -3.21
C THR A 6 2.58 6.19 -2.37
N GLY A 7 3.35 5.10 -2.27
CA GLY A 7 2.99 3.92 -1.47
C GLY A 7 1.71 3.20 -1.93
N ILE A 8 1.59 2.89 -3.23
CA ILE A 8 0.49 2.07 -3.78
C ILE A 8 0.83 0.60 -3.59
N GLU A 9 -0.12 -0.17 -3.07
CA GLU A 9 -0.02 -1.61 -2.89
C GLU A 9 -1.31 -2.31 -3.35
N SER A 10 -1.28 -3.63 -3.49
CA SER A 10 -2.39 -4.43 -4.01
C SER A 10 -3.68 -4.38 -3.20
N SER A 11 -3.64 -3.86 -1.97
CA SER A 11 -4.79 -3.69 -1.07
C SER A 11 -5.20 -2.22 -0.88
N SER A 12 -4.59 -1.30 -1.64
CA SER A 12 -4.83 0.13 -1.51
C SER A 12 -6.26 0.56 -1.86
N HIS A 13 -7.01 -0.22 -2.63
CA HIS A 13 -8.45 0.03 -2.88
C HIS A 13 -9.32 -0.14 -1.63
N ILE A 14 -8.81 -0.84 -0.60
CA ILE A 14 -9.52 -1.06 0.68
C ILE A 14 -8.96 -0.12 1.76
N TYR A 15 -7.63 -0.07 1.92
CA TYR A 15 -6.99 0.60 3.05
C TYR A 15 -6.38 1.97 2.69
N GLY A 16 -6.43 2.35 1.41
CA GLY A 16 -5.73 3.50 0.88
C GLY A 16 -4.24 3.22 0.65
N LEU A 17 -3.53 4.28 0.24
CA LEU A 17 -2.07 4.29 0.16
C LEU A 17 -1.41 4.07 1.52
N PHE A 18 -0.15 3.63 1.53
CA PHE A 18 0.58 3.23 2.73
C PHE A 18 0.60 4.29 3.85
N GLN A 19 0.62 5.58 3.52
CA GLN A 19 0.54 6.65 4.52
C GLN A 19 -0.80 6.70 5.26
N HIS A 20 -1.90 6.27 4.65
CA HIS A 20 -3.23 6.35 5.28
C HIS A 20 -3.39 5.36 6.45
N ILE A 21 -2.57 4.31 6.50
CA ILE A 21 -2.54 3.37 7.62
C ILE A 21 -1.56 3.80 8.72
N CYS A 22 -0.77 4.86 8.52
CA CYS A 22 0.13 5.39 9.53
C CYS A 22 -0.60 6.38 10.44
N VAL A 23 -0.35 6.31 11.76
CA VAL A 23 -0.99 7.16 12.78
C VAL A 23 -0.03 8.13 13.47
N ALA A 24 1.28 7.87 13.36
CA ALA A 24 2.32 8.74 13.86
C ALA A 24 3.62 8.54 13.08
N PHE A 25 4.45 9.59 13.05
CA PHE A 25 5.81 9.57 12.51
C PHE A 25 6.79 10.22 13.47
N GLU A 26 8.05 9.79 13.42
CA GLU A 26 9.17 10.46 14.07
C GLU A 26 10.20 10.85 13.01
N LEU A 27 10.59 12.12 13.01
CA LEU A 27 11.51 12.70 12.04
C LEU A 27 12.69 13.37 12.73
N VAL A 28 13.88 13.13 12.20
CA VAL A 28 15.06 13.96 12.48
C VAL A 28 15.09 15.10 11.46
N LEU A 29 14.89 16.32 11.93
CA LEU A 29 14.86 17.53 11.09
C LEU A 29 16.27 18.01 10.74
N ALA A 30 16.36 19.02 9.88
CA ALA A 30 17.63 19.56 9.39
C ALA A 30 18.52 20.18 10.49
N ASP A 31 17.93 20.62 11.59
CA ASP A 31 18.64 21.15 12.77
C ASP A 31 19.11 20.04 13.73
N GLY A 32 18.85 18.78 13.41
CA GLY A 32 19.18 17.61 14.24
C GLY A 32 18.17 17.30 15.34
N SER A 33 17.06 18.05 15.44
CA SER A 33 16.00 17.76 16.41
C SER A 33 15.18 16.53 16.01
N LEU A 34 14.76 15.75 17.01
CA LEU A 34 13.81 14.63 16.83
C LEU A 34 12.40 15.12 17.16
N VAL A 35 11.51 15.07 16.18
CA VAL A 35 10.12 15.52 16.31
C VAL A 35 9.18 14.37 16.03
N ARG A 36 8.18 14.19 16.90
CA ARG A 36 7.05 13.30 16.66
C ARG A 36 5.89 14.09 16.08
N CYS A 37 5.23 13.56 15.06
CA CYS A 37 4.03 14.15 14.51
C CYS A 37 2.90 13.13 14.36
N THR A 38 1.68 13.58 14.61
CA THR A 38 0.41 12.85 14.53
C THR A 38 -0.66 13.79 13.96
N GLU A 39 -1.89 13.31 13.77
CA GLU A 39 -3.03 14.17 13.41
C GLU A 39 -3.25 15.34 14.40
N LYS A 40 -2.84 15.19 15.67
CA LYS A 40 -3.09 16.18 16.74
C LYS A 40 -1.83 16.91 17.23
N GLU A 41 -0.65 16.41 16.91
CA GLU A 41 0.65 16.92 17.37
C GLU A 41 1.53 17.18 16.13
N ASN A 42 2.00 18.41 15.91
CA ASN A 42 2.72 18.77 14.68
C ASN A 42 1.98 18.32 13.41
N SER A 43 0.67 18.62 13.35
CA SER A 43 -0.24 18.07 12.34
C SER A 43 0.07 18.54 10.93
N ASP A 44 0.58 19.77 10.79
CA ASP A 44 1.15 20.30 9.56
C ASP A 44 2.27 19.41 9.02
N LEU A 45 3.21 19.00 9.89
CA LEU A 45 4.27 18.07 9.53
C LEU A 45 3.69 16.70 9.19
N PHE A 46 2.75 16.18 9.99
CA PHE A 46 2.13 14.87 9.75
C PHE A 46 1.50 14.76 8.36
N TYR A 47 0.76 15.79 7.91
CA TYR A 47 0.16 15.82 6.57
C TYR A 47 1.13 16.19 5.45
N ALA A 48 2.26 16.82 5.76
CA ALA A 48 3.30 17.16 4.79
C ALA A 48 4.31 16.03 4.54
N VAL A 49 4.46 15.10 5.49
CA VAL A 49 5.39 13.95 5.37
C VAL A 49 5.09 13.08 4.14
N PRO A 50 3.83 12.67 3.88
CA PRO A 50 3.50 12.00 2.62
C PRO A 50 3.84 12.89 1.42
N TRP A 51 4.37 12.31 0.35
CA TRP A 51 4.81 13.03 -0.85
C TRP A 51 5.99 14.02 -0.67
N SER A 52 6.57 14.12 0.53
CA SER A 52 7.75 14.98 0.76
C SER A 52 9.01 14.47 0.08
N CYS A 53 9.07 13.21 -0.34
CA CYS A 53 10.27 12.57 -0.89
C CYS A 53 11.51 12.73 0.01
N GLY A 54 11.32 12.83 1.34
CA GLY A 54 12.40 12.99 2.31
C GLY A 54 12.97 14.40 2.45
N THR A 55 12.35 15.41 1.85
CA THR A 55 12.81 16.81 1.93
C THR A 55 12.61 17.45 3.30
N LEU A 56 11.66 16.95 4.10
CA LEU A 56 11.32 17.51 5.41
C LEU A 56 12.21 16.99 6.55
N GLY A 57 12.96 15.90 6.32
CA GLY A 57 13.82 15.27 7.32
C GLY A 57 13.94 13.77 7.13
N PHE A 58 14.67 13.13 8.04
CA PHE A 58 14.81 11.69 8.06
C PHE A 58 13.69 11.06 8.88
N LEU A 59 12.79 10.36 8.20
CA LEU A 59 11.79 9.51 8.87
C LEU A 59 12.50 8.33 9.55
N VAL A 60 12.52 8.33 10.88
CA VAL A 60 13.21 7.31 11.71
C VAL A 60 12.26 6.31 12.35
N ALA A 61 11.01 6.69 12.60
CA ALA A 61 9.98 5.77 13.07
C ALA A 61 8.61 6.09 12.47
N ALA A 62 7.76 5.07 12.37
CA ALA A 62 6.37 5.18 11.96
C ALA A 62 5.51 4.22 12.79
N GLU A 63 4.36 4.69 13.24
CA GLU A 63 3.35 3.88 13.91
C GLU A 63 2.25 3.52 12.91
N ILE A 64 2.00 2.22 12.72
CA ILE A 64 1.22 1.70 11.59
C ILE A 64 0.07 0.84 12.12
N ARG A 65 -1.13 1.06 11.59
CA ARG A 65 -2.28 0.18 11.82
C ARG A 65 -2.07 -1.14 11.08
N ILE A 66 -2.16 -2.24 11.83
CA ILE A 66 -1.99 -3.59 11.31
C ILE A 66 -3.31 -4.36 11.33
N ILE A 67 -3.42 -5.39 10.49
CA ILE A 67 -4.54 -6.32 10.45
C ILE A 67 -4.05 -7.74 10.73
N PRO A 68 -4.92 -8.65 11.21
CA PRO A 68 -4.60 -10.07 11.29
C PRO A 68 -4.29 -10.66 9.90
N VAL A 69 -3.32 -11.56 9.83
CA VAL A 69 -2.92 -12.24 8.60
C VAL A 69 -3.20 -13.75 8.71
N ARG A 70 -3.57 -14.39 7.59
CA ARG A 70 -3.58 -15.86 7.49
C ARG A 70 -2.26 -16.36 6.92
N LYS A 71 -1.98 -17.64 7.12
CA LYS A 71 -0.68 -18.24 6.77
C LYS A 71 -0.37 -18.23 5.26
N TRP A 72 -1.38 -18.21 4.39
CA TRP A 72 -1.22 -18.23 2.93
C TRP A 72 -2.11 -17.20 2.25
N VAL A 73 -1.79 -16.88 1.00
CA VAL A 73 -2.65 -16.11 0.08
C VAL A 73 -2.93 -16.98 -1.14
N LYS A 74 -4.21 -17.26 -1.40
CA LYS A 74 -4.63 -17.95 -2.62
C LYS A 74 -4.68 -16.92 -3.76
N LEU A 75 -3.81 -17.11 -4.74
CA LEU A 75 -3.74 -16.26 -5.94
C LEU A 75 -4.52 -16.88 -7.10
N ARG A 76 -5.25 -16.04 -7.83
CA ARG A 76 -5.89 -16.36 -9.09
C ARG A 76 -5.34 -15.46 -10.18
N TYR A 77 -4.87 -16.07 -11.25
CA TYR A 77 -4.40 -15.38 -12.46
C TYR A 77 -5.46 -15.53 -13.53
N GLU A 78 -5.92 -14.41 -14.09
CA GLU A 78 -6.94 -14.39 -15.13
C GLU A 78 -6.42 -13.59 -16.32
N PRO A 79 -6.07 -14.27 -17.43
CA PRO A 79 -5.80 -13.60 -18.69
C PRO A 79 -7.09 -12.92 -19.17
N VAL A 80 -7.00 -11.63 -19.49
CA VAL A 80 -8.12 -10.83 -19.98
C VAL A 80 -7.77 -10.20 -21.32
N ARG A 81 -8.80 -10.03 -22.16
CA ARG A 81 -8.70 -9.33 -23.44
C ARG A 81 -9.66 -8.17 -23.55
N GLY A 82 -9.18 -7.04 -24.05
CA GLY A 82 -9.93 -5.80 -24.20
C GLY A 82 -9.95 -4.94 -22.94
N LEU A 83 -9.95 -3.61 -23.12
CA LEU A 83 -9.83 -2.62 -22.05
C LEU A 83 -10.96 -2.70 -21.02
N ASP A 84 -12.19 -2.98 -21.45
CA ASP A 84 -13.34 -3.04 -20.55
C ASP A 84 -13.21 -4.18 -19.53
N ALA A 85 -12.65 -5.32 -19.95
CA ALA A 85 -12.41 -6.46 -19.06
C ALA A 85 -11.29 -6.18 -18.05
N ILE A 86 -10.29 -5.38 -18.42
CA ILE A 86 -9.18 -4.97 -17.55
C ILE A 86 -9.68 -4.09 -16.39
N CYS A 87 -10.65 -3.21 -16.65
CA CYS A 87 -11.15 -2.23 -15.68
C CYS A 87 -12.26 -2.77 -14.74
N THR A 88 -12.58 -4.07 -14.80
CA THR A 88 -13.63 -4.63 -13.94
C THR A 88 -13.20 -4.67 -12.47
N ASN A 89 -14.01 -4.07 -11.60
CA ASN A 89 -13.80 -4.13 -10.15
C ASN A 89 -14.10 -5.55 -9.67
N LYS A 90 -13.09 -6.23 -9.14
CA LYS A 90 -13.24 -7.55 -8.53
C LYS A 90 -13.13 -7.40 -7.02
N GLU A 91 -14.19 -7.72 -6.28
CA GLU A 91 -14.17 -7.75 -4.82
C GLU A 91 -13.17 -8.80 -4.31
N ASN A 92 -11.92 -8.38 -4.08
CA ASN A 92 -10.83 -9.21 -3.53
C ASN A 92 -10.01 -8.37 -2.55
N GLN A 93 -9.27 -9.05 -1.67
CA GLN A 93 -8.40 -8.40 -0.69
C GLN A 93 -7.14 -7.82 -1.33
N PHE A 94 -6.62 -8.50 -2.35
CA PHE A 94 -5.50 -8.05 -3.16
C PHE A 94 -5.89 -8.08 -4.63
N VAL A 95 -5.58 -7.02 -5.36
CA VAL A 95 -5.79 -6.92 -6.81
C VAL A 95 -4.55 -6.27 -7.44
N GLU A 96 -4.02 -6.91 -8.48
CA GLU A 96 -2.92 -6.41 -9.30
C GLU A 96 -3.21 -6.69 -10.77
N GLY A 97 -2.61 -5.91 -11.66
CA GLY A 97 -2.76 -6.06 -13.10
C GLY A 97 -1.44 -5.87 -13.82
N LEU A 98 -1.10 -6.81 -14.71
CA LEU A 98 0.02 -6.68 -15.63
C LEU A 98 -0.50 -6.64 -17.05
N GLN A 99 -0.34 -5.49 -17.71
CA GLN A 99 -0.74 -5.28 -19.10
C GLN A 99 0.44 -5.50 -20.04
N TYR A 100 0.28 -6.40 -21.02
CA TYR A 100 1.32 -6.78 -21.98
C TYR A 100 1.17 -6.07 -23.33
N SER A 101 -0.07 -5.81 -23.74
CA SER A 101 -0.39 -5.03 -24.94
C SER A 101 -1.59 -4.12 -24.67
N ARG A 102 -2.01 -3.31 -25.65
CA ARG A 102 -3.21 -2.48 -25.54
C ARG A 102 -4.46 -3.29 -25.14
N ASP A 103 -4.52 -4.55 -25.54
CA ASP A 103 -5.68 -5.42 -25.43
C ASP A 103 -5.42 -6.71 -24.65
N GLU A 104 -4.20 -7.01 -24.21
CA GLU A 104 -3.87 -8.21 -23.44
C GLU A 104 -3.28 -7.85 -22.07
N ALA A 105 -3.87 -8.41 -21.01
CA ALA A 105 -3.39 -8.27 -19.65
C ALA A 105 -3.64 -9.55 -18.83
N VAL A 106 -2.99 -9.65 -17.68
CA VAL A 106 -3.31 -10.66 -16.66
C VAL A 106 -3.72 -9.90 -15.39
N ILE A 107 -4.93 -10.17 -14.93
CA ILE A 107 -5.44 -9.67 -13.65
C ILE A 107 -5.16 -10.74 -12.60
N MET A 108 -4.49 -10.34 -11.54
CA MET A 108 -4.15 -11.17 -10.40
C MET A 108 -5.01 -10.75 -9.23
N THR A 109 -5.72 -11.71 -8.63
CA THR A 109 -6.46 -11.47 -7.40
C THR A 109 -6.00 -12.40 -6.30
N GLY A 110 -6.04 -11.90 -5.06
CA GLY A 110 -5.58 -12.63 -3.89
C GLY A 110 -6.56 -12.57 -2.73
N THR A 111 -6.69 -13.70 -2.03
CA THR A 111 -7.46 -13.81 -0.79
C THR A 111 -6.67 -14.63 0.24
N MET A 112 -6.58 -14.12 1.47
CA MET A 112 -5.92 -14.83 2.57
C MET A 112 -6.62 -16.16 2.91
N THR A 113 -5.86 -17.22 3.15
CA THR A 113 -6.34 -18.58 3.47
C THR A 113 -5.45 -19.29 4.49
N ASP A 114 -6.02 -20.24 5.23
CA ASP A 114 -5.32 -21.12 6.18
C ASP A 114 -4.99 -22.50 5.59
N HIS A 115 -5.21 -22.68 4.27
CA HIS A 115 -4.91 -23.93 3.57
C HIS A 115 -4.12 -23.64 2.30
N ALA A 116 -2.97 -24.28 2.15
CA ALA A 116 -2.28 -24.39 0.87
C ALA A 116 -3.01 -25.39 -0.03
N GLU A 117 -3.01 -25.16 -1.34
CA GLU A 117 -3.52 -26.14 -2.29
C GLU A 117 -2.52 -27.31 -2.35
N PRO A 118 -2.93 -28.58 -2.11
CA PRO A 118 -1.99 -29.71 -1.94
C PRO A 118 -1.09 -29.97 -3.15
N ASP A 119 -1.55 -29.59 -4.34
CA ASP A 119 -0.97 -29.95 -5.63
C ASP A 119 -0.42 -28.74 -6.41
N LYS A 120 -0.19 -27.60 -5.74
CA LYS A 120 0.42 -26.39 -6.32
C LYS A 120 1.64 -25.92 -5.56
#